data_AF-A0A142YEI2-F1
#
_entry.id   AF-A0A142YEI2-F1
#
_cell.length_a   1.000
_cell.length_b   1.000
_cell.length_c   1.000
_cell.angle_alpha   90.00
_cell.angle_beta   90.00
_cell.angle_gamma   90.00
#
_symmetry.space_group_name_H-M   'P 1'
#
loop_
_entity.id
_entity.type
_entity.pdbx_description
1 polymer ?
#
loop_
_entity_poly.entity_id
_entity_poly.type
_entity_poly.pdbx_seq_one_letter_code
_entity_poly.pdbx_strand_id
1 'polypeptide(L)'
;MNIDDAPTLGECLIRVEPEDADLRRRYEEGKLALRERRLTPLQRALGWVGVPLNVGLALAVGWRLWTTGSAEPPGWAALLAASAAGLLAIGGWLFYVLLQGGRVTWRADRVFQVVAAASACGMAAAAFEVARSLDDRRAGFGMLGVAVVTLAGAGAGLAVEWARRARLETRVAALENELRLAELSRNVADLRRDRDRDRPGNDASPAPS
;
A
#
# COMPACT_ATOMS: atom_id res chain seq x y z
N MET A 1 -22.95 5.24 52.38
CA MET A 1 -23.66 5.17 51.08
C MET A 1 -22.68 5.78 50.07
N ASN A 2 -21.84 4.94 49.47
CA ASN A 2 -20.70 5.37 48.65
C ASN A 2 -21.16 5.59 47.21
N ILE A 3 -20.77 6.73 46.63
CA ILE A 3 -21.06 7.16 45.24
C ILE A 3 -19.81 6.89 44.36
N ASP A 4 -19.09 5.78 44.59
CA ASP A 4 -17.75 5.58 44.01
C ASP A 4 -17.63 4.45 42.97
N ASP A 5 -18.73 3.87 42.49
CA ASP A 5 -18.70 2.85 41.42
C ASP A 5 -19.29 3.37 40.11
N ALA A 6 -19.01 4.62 39.75
CA ALA A 6 -19.26 5.09 38.39
C ALA A 6 -18.13 4.58 37.47
N PRO A 7 -18.40 3.68 36.51
CA PRO A 7 -17.37 3.16 35.62
C PRO A 7 -16.69 4.31 34.90
N THR A 8 -15.36 4.28 34.85
CA THR A 8 -14.60 5.34 34.18
C THR A 8 -14.96 5.37 32.70
N LEU A 9 -14.95 6.57 32.11
CA LEU A 9 -15.30 6.78 30.69
C LEU A 9 -14.49 5.85 29.76
N GLY A 10 -13.27 5.48 30.17
CA GLY A 10 -12.39 4.51 29.50
C GLY A 10 -12.85 3.04 29.59
N GLU A 11 -13.53 2.62 30.65
CA GLU A 11 -14.09 1.27 30.78
C GLU A 11 -15.42 1.11 30.03
N CYS A 12 -16.22 2.17 29.97
CA CYS A 12 -17.39 2.22 29.07
C CYS A 12 -16.99 2.17 27.59
N LEU A 13 -15.85 2.75 27.22
CA LEU A 13 -15.27 2.72 25.87
C LEU A 13 -14.85 1.31 25.39
N ILE A 14 -14.56 0.37 26.30
CA ILE A 14 -14.13 -1.00 25.95
C ILE A 14 -15.30 -1.97 25.85
N ARG A 15 -16.44 -1.69 26.50
CA ARG A 15 -17.59 -2.62 26.61
C ARG A 15 -18.78 -2.32 25.70
N VAL A 16 -18.88 -1.12 25.14
CA VAL A 16 -20.00 -0.78 24.25
C VAL A 16 -19.64 -1.19 22.83
N GLU A 17 -20.07 -2.38 22.44
CA GLU A 17 -20.11 -2.85 21.06
C GLU A 17 -21.03 -1.89 20.26
N PRO A 18 -20.53 -1.04 19.34
CA PRO A 18 -21.42 -0.13 18.63
C PRO A 18 -22.27 -0.93 17.63
N GLU A 19 -23.59 -0.80 17.75
CA GLU A 19 -24.60 -1.46 16.90
C GLU A 19 -24.66 -0.90 15.46
N ASP A 20 -23.88 0.13 15.13
CA ASP A 20 -23.70 0.61 13.75
C ASP A 20 -22.81 -0.38 12.97
N ALA A 21 -23.33 -1.59 12.78
CA ALA A 21 -22.69 -2.71 12.10
C ALA A 21 -22.19 -2.29 10.71
N ASP A 22 -22.88 -1.37 10.03
CA ASP A 22 -22.48 -0.87 8.72
C ASP A 22 -21.25 0.07 8.75
N LEU A 23 -21.14 0.97 9.74
CA LEU A 23 -19.95 1.84 9.89
C LEU A 23 -18.75 1.02 10.36
N ARG A 24 -18.96 0.09 11.29
CA ARG A 24 -17.92 -0.84 11.74
C ARG A 24 -17.46 -1.75 10.61
N ARG A 25 -18.39 -2.28 9.82
CA ARG A 25 -18.08 -3.04 8.61
C ARG A 25 -17.29 -2.23 7.60
N ARG A 26 -17.65 -0.97 7.32
CA ARG A 26 -16.87 -0.09 6.42
C ARG A 26 -15.48 0.22 6.97
N TYR A 27 -15.35 0.41 8.27
CA TYR A 27 -14.06 0.61 8.92
C TYR A 27 -13.18 -0.65 8.87
N GLU A 28 -13.75 -1.82 9.13
CA GLU A 28 -13.06 -3.11 9.01
C GLU A 28 -12.68 -3.41 7.56
N GLU A 29 -13.57 -3.15 6.60
CA GLU A 29 -13.28 -3.22 5.16
C GLU A 29 -12.17 -2.23 4.76
N GLY A 30 -12.17 -1.01 5.32
CA GLY A 30 -11.11 -0.01 5.13
C GLY A 30 -9.75 -0.44 5.72
N LYS A 31 -9.76 -1.04 6.91
CA LYS A 31 -8.57 -1.65 7.54
C LYS A 31 -8.06 -2.86 6.76
N LEU A 32 -8.95 -3.67 6.20
CA LEU A 32 -8.60 -4.76 5.31
C LEU A 32 -8.02 -4.25 3.99
N ALA A 33 -8.52 -3.13 3.45
CA ALA A 33 -7.91 -2.47 2.29
C ALA A 33 -6.51 -1.89 2.60
N LEU A 34 -6.26 -1.48 3.85
CA LEU A 34 -4.92 -1.17 4.37
C LEU A 34 -4.04 -2.42 4.61
N ARG A 35 -4.57 -3.65 4.49
CA ARG A 35 -3.83 -4.91 4.66
C ARG A 35 -3.69 -5.73 3.38
N GLU A 36 -4.63 -5.59 2.46
CA GLU A 36 -4.70 -6.34 1.21
C GLU A 36 -5.20 -5.46 0.07
N ARG A 37 -4.47 -5.49 -1.04
CA ARG A 37 -4.89 -4.94 -2.32
C ARG A 37 -5.34 -6.06 -3.23
N ARG A 38 -6.48 -5.88 -3.90
CA ARG A 38 -6.93 -6.79 -4.97
C ARG A 38 -6.64 -6.17 -6.33
N LEU A 39 -6.02 -6.94 -7.22
CA LEU A 39 -5.88 -6.56 -8.62
C LEU A 39 -7.24 -6.59 -9.30
N THR A 40 -7.51 -5.56 -10.12
CA THR A 40 -8.70 -5.53 -10.97
C THR A 40 -8.63 -6.62 -12.04
N PRO A 41 -9.77 -7.06 -12.62
CA PRO A 41 -9.77 -8.09 -13.67
C PRO A 41 -8.86 -7.74 -14.85
N LEU A 42 -8.86 -6.47 -15.26
CA LEU A 42 -7.97 -5.96 -16.31
C LEU A 42 -6.49 -6.07 -15.93
N GLN A 43 -6.12 -5.74 -14.69
CA GLN A 43 -4.75 -5.88 -14.20
C GLN A 43 -4.30 -7.34 -14.14
N ARG A 44 -5.22 -8.27 -13.82
CA ARG A 44 -4.92 -9.70 -13.85
C ARG A 44 -4.70 -10.19 -15.28
N ALA A 45 -5.55 -9.77 -16.22
CA ALA A 45 -5.40 -10.12 -17.63
C ALA A 45 -4.06 -9.61 -18.19
N LEU A 46 -3.73 -8.34 -17.94
CA LEU A 46 -2.43 -7.77 -18.30
C LEU A 46 -1.28 -8.47 -17.58
N GLY A 47 -1.47 -8.87 -16.33
CA GLY A 47 -0.50 -9.65 -15.58
C GLY A 47 -0.18 -10.99 -16.25
N TRP A 48 -1.20 -11.74 -16.65
CA TRP A 48 -1.05 -13.04 -17.33
C TRP A 48 -0.34 -12.93 -18.68
N VAL A 49 -0.48 -11.82 -19.39
CA VAL A 49 0.28 -11.52 -20.60
C VAL A 49 1.70 -11.02 -20.28
N GLY A 50 1.83 -10.24 -19.20
CA GLY A 50 3.10 -9.66 -18.77
C GLY A 50 4.09 -10.67 -18.20
N VAL A 51 3.64 -11.73 -17.53
CA VAL A 51 4.51 -12.80 -17.01
C VAL A 51 5.32 -13.49 -18.13
N PRO A 52 4.71 -14.10 -19.17
CA PRO A 52 5.47 -14.78 -20.21
C PRO A 52 6.37 -13.82 -20.99
N LEU A 53 5.96 -12.56 -21.15
CA LEU A 53 6.78 -11.52 -21.77
C LEU A 53 8.03 -11.19 -20.92
N ASN A 54 7.88 -11.04 -19.61
CA ASN A 54 9.02 -10.83 -18.70
C ASN A 54 9.95 -12.04 -18.67
N VAL A 55 9.41 -13.26 -18.64
CA VAL A 55 10.22 -14.49 -18.68
C VAL A 55 10.98 -14.59 -20.00
N GLY A 56 10.32 -14.34 -21.14
CA GLY A 56 10.98 -14.31 -22.45
C GLY A 56 12.09 -13.26 -22.53
N LEU A 57 11.86 -12.07 -21.99
CA LEU A 57 12.87 -11.01 -21.95
C LEU A 57 14.04 -11.39 -21.04
N ALA A 58 13.77 -11.96 -19.85
CA ALA A 58 14.79 -12.44 -18.93
C ALA A 58 15.65 -13.53 -19.56
N LEU A 59 15.04 -14.47 -20.30
CA LEU A 59 15.75 -15.51 -21.05
C LEU A 59 16.59 -14.92 -22.18
N ALA A 60 16.09 -13.94 -22.93
CA ALA A 60 16.85 -13.27 -23.98
C ALA A 60 18.07 -12.52 -23.42
N VAL A 61 17.90 -11.81 -22.30
CA VAL A 61 18.99 -11.12 -21.61
C VAL A 61 19.99 -12.14 -21.03
N GLY A 62 19.51 -13.23 -20.43
CA GLY A 62 20.35 -14.30 -19.91
C GLY A 62 21.13 -15.03 -21.01
N TRP A 63 20.51 -15.28 -22.16
CA TRP A 63 21.18 -15.81 -23.35
C TRP A 63 22.24 -14.85 -23.87
N ARG A 64 21.95 -13.54 -23.88
CA ARG A 64 22.94 -12.53 -24.24
C ARG A 64 24.13 -12.56 -23.28
N LEU A 65 23.88 -12.62 -21.97
CA LEU A 65 24.92 -12.74 -20.93
C LEU A 65 25.76 -14.02 -21.10
N TRP A 66 25.14 -15.14 -21.49
CA TRP A 66 25.84 -16.40 -21.75
C TRP A 66 26.73 -16.34 -23.01
N THR A 67 26.29 -15.59 -24.01
CA THR A 67 27.00 -15.47 -25.30
C THR A 67 28.02 -14.33 -25.34
N THR A 68 27.93 -13.37 -24.42
CA THR A 68 28.99 -12.38 -24.20
C THR A 68 30.20 -13.09 -23.60
N GLY A 69 31.23 -13.31 -24.42
CA GLY A 69 32.50 -13.88 -23.98
C GLY A 69 33.28 -12.96 -23.04
N SER A 70 34.43 -13.43 -22.55
CA SER A 70 35.34 -12.69 -21.65
C SER A 70 35.96 -11.41 -22.22
N ALA A 71 35.61 -11.04 -23.46
CA ALA A 71 36.13 -9.86 -24.16
C ALA A 71 35.31 -8.58 -23.89
N GLU A 72 34.08 -8.67 -23.36
CA GLU A 72 33.30 -7.47 -23.04
C GLU A 72 33.73 -6.83 -21.71
N PRO A 73 33.63 -5.49 -21.58
CA PRO A 73 33.90 -4.80 -20.32
C PRO A 73 33.02 -5.35 -19.19
N PRO A 74 33.56 -5.48 -17.95
CA PRO A 74 32.81 -6.04 -16.83
C PRO A 74 31.51 -5.28 -16.50
N GLY A 75 31.42 -3.99 -16.86
CA GLY A 75 30.20 -3.19 -16.72
C GLY A 75 29.02 -3.71 -17.56
N TRP A 76 29.27 -4.28 -18.74
CA TRP A 76 28.21 -4.84 -19.60
C TRP A 76 27.63 -6.14 -19.03
N ALA A 77 28.50 -7.03 -18.56
CA ALA A 77 28.07 -8.25 -17.88
C ALA A 77 27.26 -7.92 -16.61
N ALA A 78 27.69 -6.91 -15.83
CA ALA A 78 26.96 -6.44 -14.66
C ALA A 78 25.58 -5.85 -15.03
N LEU A 79 25.49 -5.07 -16.10
CA LEU A 79 24.23 -4.51 -16.60
C LEU A 79 23.25 -5.60 -17.02
N LEU A 80 23.72 -6.58 -17.81
CA LEU A 80 22.91 -7.70 -18.28
C LEU A 80 22.46 -8.58 -17.11
N ALA A 81 23.34 -8.88 -16.16
CA ALA A 81 23.01 -9.65 -14.96
C ALA A 81 21.98 -8.92 -14.08
N ALA A 82 22.17 -7.61 -13.84
CA ALA A 82 21.21 -6.79 -13.08
C ALA A 82 19.85 -6.71 -13.78
N SER A 83 19.84 -6.58 -15.11
CA SER A 83 18.62 -6.54 -15.90
C SER A 83 17.88 -7.89 -15.86
N ALA A 84 18.59 -9.01 -16.03
CA ALA A 84 18.00 -10.35 -15.92
C ALA A 84 17.42 -10.60 -14.52
N ALA A 85 18.17 -10.26 -13.47
CA ALA A 85 17.71 -10.38 -12.09
C ALA A 85 16.46 -9.52 -11.82
N GLY A 86 16.45 -8.27 -12.29
CA GLY A 86 15.30 -7.37 -12.18
C GLY A 86 14.06 -7.91 -12.88
N LEU A 87 14.20 -8.40 -14.11
CA LEU A 87 13.11 -8.98 -14.89
C LEU A 87 12.55 -10.25 -14.24
N LEU A 88 13.42 -11.11 -13.71
CA LEU A 88 12.99 -12.31 -12.98
C LEU A 88 12.29 -11.95 -11.66
N ALA A 89 12.78 -10.96 -10.92
CA ALA A 89 12.13 -10.48 -9.71
C ALA A 89 10.73 -9.94 -10.01
N ILE A 90 10.60 -9.08 -11.03
CA ILE A 90 9.32 -8.52 -11.46
C ILE A 90 8.37 -9.61 -11.96
N GLY A 91 8.85 -10.49 -12.85
CA GLY A 91 8.07 -11.60 -13.38
C GLY A 91 7.62 -12.59 -12.29
N GLY A 92 8.52 -12.94 -11.37
CA GLY A 92 8.24 -13.83 -10.26
C GLY A 92 7.23 -13.25 -9.27
N TRP A 93 7.34 -11.95 -8.95
CA TRP A 93 6.35 -11.26 -8.12
C TRP A 93 4.99 -11.19 -8.79
N LEU A 94 4.95 -10.80 -10.06
CA LEU A 94 3.70 -10.73 -10.83
C LEU A 94 3.02 -12.11 -10.89
N PHE A 95 3.80 -13.17 -11.15
CA PHE A 95 3.32 -14.54 -11.15
C PHE A 95 2.80 -14.99 -9.77
N TYR A 96 3.54 -14.70 -8.70
CA TYR A 96 3.10 -14.99 -7.32
C TYR A 96 1.76 -14.32 -6.98
N VAL A 97 1.61 -13.04 -7.33
CA VAL A 97 0.37 -12.29 -7.11
C VAL A 97 -0.80 -12.90 -7.91
N LEU A 98 -0.56 -13.31 -9.15
CA LEU A 98 -1.58 -13.95 -9.98
C LEU A 98 -1.99 -15.32 -9.43
N LEU A 99 -1.05 -16.13 -8.93
CA LEU A 99 -1.33 -17.41 -8.28
C LEU A 99 -2.18 -17.25 -7.02
N GLN A 100 -2.01 -16.16 -6.26
CA GLN A 100 -2.88 -15.84 -5.12
C GLN A 100 -4.24 -15.25 -5.50
N GLY A 101 -4.67 -15.44 -6.75
CA GLY A 101 -5.91 -14.90 -7.27
C GLY A 101 -5.93 -13.38 -7.22
N GLY A 102 -4.78 -12.73 -7.46
CA GLY A 102 -4.62 -11.28 -7.51
C GLY A 102 -4.72 -10.57 -6.16
N ARG A 103 -4.49 -11.26 -5.04
CA ARG A 103 -4.36 -10.64 -3.72
C ARG A 103 -2.91 -10.26 -3.47
N VAL A 104 -2.69 -9.01 -3.08
CA VAL A 104 -1.39 -8.45 -2.76
C VAL A 104 -1.42 -8.03 -1.31
N THR A 105 -0.66 -8.72 -0.46
CA THR A 105 -0.45 -8.29 0.93
C THR A 105 0.59 -7.18 0.97
N TRP A 106 0.43 -6.20 1.87
CA TRP A 106 1.37 -5.08 1.94
C TRP A 106 2.80 -5.46 2.27
N ARG A 107 3.01 -6.55 3.03
CA ARG A 107 4.36 -7.05 3.30
C ARG A 107 5.04 -7.53 2.02
N ALA A 108 4.33 -8.29 1.19
CA ALA A 108 4.85 -8.76 -0.09
C ALA A 108 5.10 -7.60 -1.06
N ASP A 109 4.21 -6.61 -1.09
CA ASP A 109 4.35 -5.41 -1.92
C ASP A 109 5.55 -4.54 -1.50
N ARG A 110 5.78 -4.37 -0.19
CA ARG A 110 6.91 -3.58 0.33
C ARG A 110 8.26 -4.25 0.08
N VAL A 111 8.36 -5.56 0.31
CA VAL A 111 9.58 -6.31 0.00
C VAL A 111 9.91 -6.16 -1.49
N PHE A 112 8.90 -6.28 -2.33
CA PHE A 112 9.07 -6.10 -3.77
C PHE A 112 9.46 -4.68 -4.17
N GLN A 113 8.86 -3.64 -3.57
CA GLN A 113 9.27 -2.24 -3.80
C GLN A 113 10.75 -2.02 -3.46
N VAL A 114 11.24 -2.60 -2.36
CA VAL A 114 12.65 -2.52 -1.97
C VAL A 114 13.53 -3.25 -2.98
N VAL A 115 13.16 -4.47 -3.40
CA VAL A 115 13.89 -5.24 -4.40
C VAL A 115 13.91 -4.54 -5.77
N ALA A 116 12.78 -3.97 -6.18
CA ALA A 116 12.65 -3.23 -7.43
C ALA A 116 13.48 -1.94 -7.41
N ALA A 117 13.44 -1.19 -6.30
CA ALA A 117 14.27 0.00 -6.12
C ALA A 117 15.77 -0.34 -6.11
N ALA A 118 16.17 -1.40 -5.40
CA ALA A 118 17.54 -1.87 -5.38
C ALA A 118 18.02 -2.32 -6.77
N SER A 119 17.18 -3.04 -7.51
CA SER A 119 17.44 -3.46 -8.90
C SER A 119 17.59 -2.25 -9.84
N ALA A 120 16.70 -1.26 -9.71
CA ALA A 120 16.76 -0.03 -10.49
C ALA A 120 18.05 0.77 -10.21
N CYS A 121 18.47 0.87 -8.95
CA CYS A 121 19.74 1.48 -8.57
C CYS A 121 20.94 0.70 -9.15
N GLY A 122 20.92 -0.64 -9.07
CA GLY A 122 21.98 -1.48 -9.63
C GLY A 122 22.10 -1.33 -11.14
N MET A 123 20.97 -1.32 -11.86
CA MET A 123 20.93 -1.06 -13.31
C MET A 123 21.46 0.34 -13.64
N ALA A 124 21.07 1.37 -12.89
CA ALA A 124 21.54 2.73 -13.13
C ALA A 124 23.06 2.86 -12.91
N ALA A 125 23.59 2.23 -11.85
CA ALA A 125 25.03 2.18 -11.59
C ALA A 125 25.79 1.45 -12.71
N ALA A 126 25.30 0.29 -13.15
CA ALA A 126 25.90 -0.45 -14.26
C ALA A 126 25.84 0.35 -15.58
N ALA A 127 24.72 1.02 -15.86
CA ALA A 127 24.58 1.86 -17.04
C ALA A 127 25.55 3.07 -17.01
N PHE A 128 25.81 3.62 -15.83
CA PHE A 128 26.79 4.69 -15.64
C PHE A 128 28.23 4.23 -15.87
N GLU A 129 28.59 3.05 -15.35
CA GLU A 129 29.90 2.42 -15.61
C GLU A 129 30.08 2.11 -17.11
N VAL A 130 29.04 1.56 -17.76
CA VAL A 130 29.05 1.34 -19.20
C VAL A 130 29.21 2.66 -19.96
N ALA A 131 28.46 3.71 -19.59
CA ALA A 131 28.56 5.03 -20.22
C ALA A 131 29.97 5.62 -20.15
N ARG A 132 30.68 5.42 -19.02
CA ARG A 132 32.07 5.86 -18.84
C ARG A 132 33.08 5.07 -19.66
N SER A 133 32.80 3.79 -19.92
CA SER A 133 33.69 2.91 -20.69
C SER A 133 33.57 3.07 -22.20
N LEU A 134 32.58 3.82 -22.70
CA LEU A 134 32.32 4.00 -24.12
C LEU A 134 33.13 5.17 -24.69
N ASP A 135 33.90 4.90 -25.74
CA ASP A 135 34.63 5.94 -26.50
C ASP A 135 33.67 6.84 -27.32
N ASP A 136 32.52 6.32 -27.73
CA ASP A 136 31.49 7.10 -28.42
C ASP A 136 30.64 7.90 -27.43
N ARG A 137 30.79 9.23 -27.48
CA ARG A 137 30.01 10.17 -26.67
C ARG A 137 28.50 10.01 -26.86
N ARG A 138 28.03 9.71 -28.09
CA ARG A 138 26.57 9.56 -28.34
C ARG A 138 26.02 8.32 -27.64
N ALA A 139 26.74 7.20 -27.71
CA ALA A 139 26.40 5.99 -26.98
C ALA A 139 26.46 6.18 -25.46
N GLY A 140 27.48 6.89 -24.95
CA GLY A 140 27.59 7.25 -23.54
C GLY A 140 26.41 8.10 -23.03
N PHE A 141 26.00 9.12 -23.79
CA PHE A 141 24.80 9.90 -23.47
C PHE A 141 23.52 9.06 -23.51
N GLY A 142 23.40 8.12 -24.46
CA GLY A 142 22.29 7.18 -24.51
C GLY A 142 22.18 6.35 -23.22
N MET A 143 23.30 5.81 -22.74
CA MET A 143 23.35 5.01 -21.51
C MET A 143 23.05 5.82 -20.25
N LEU A 144 23.51 7.07 -20.18
CA LEU A 144 23.11 8.01 -19.13
C LEU A 144 21.59 8.27 -19.14
N GLY A 145 21.01 8.44 -20.33
CA GLY A 145 19.56 8.55 -20.50
C GLY A 145 18.81 7.35 -19.93
N VAL A 146 19.29 6.13 -20.20
CA VAL A 146 18.71 4.90 -19.64
C VAL A 146 18.76 4.89 -18.11
N ALA A 147 19.90 5.26 -17.52
CA ALA A 147 20.05 5.34 -16.06
C ALA A 147 19.05 6.33 -15.43
N VAL A 148 18.94 7.54 -16.01
CA VAL A 148 18.02 8.58 -15.53
C VAL A 148 16.56 8.14 -15.66
N VAL A 149 16.16 7.59 -16.81
CA VAL A 149 14.79 7.11 -17.04
C VAL A 149 14.43 5.98 -16.08
N THR A 150 15.37 5.06 -15.82
CA THR A 150 15.17 3.96 -14.88
C THR A 150 14.93 4.48 -13.46
N LEU A 151 15.76 5.40 -12.98
CA LEU A 151 15.62 6.00 -11.65
C LEU A 151 14.35 6.85 -11.53
N ALA A 152 14.03 7.65 -12.56
CA ALA A 152 12.82 8.46 -12.59
C ALA A 152 11.56 7.59 -12.58
N GLY A 153 11.55 6.50 -13.36
CA GLY A 153 10.45 5.53 -13.39
C GLY A 153 10.26 4.84 -12.02
N ALA A 154 11.34 4.39 -11.39
CA ALA A 154 11.30 3.80 -10.05
C ALA A 154 10.79 4.81 -8.99
N GLY A 155 11.30 6.05 -9.04
CA GLY A 155 10.88 7.13 -8.15
C GLY A 155 9.40 7.50 -8.31
N ALA A 156 8.92 7.62 -9.56
CA ALA A 156 7.53 7.89 -9.85
C ALA A 156 6.62 6.75 -9.35
N GLY A 157 7.02 5.49 -9.53
CA GLY A 157 6.30 4.33 -8.99
C GLY A 157 6.15 4.38 -7.47
N LEU A 158 7.24 4.69 -6.76
CA LEU A 158 7.22 4.87 -5.30
C LEU A 158 6.32 6.04 -4.88
N ALA A 159 6.39 7.17 -5.58
CA ALA A 159 5.58 8.36 -5.28
C ALA A 159 4.08 8.09 -5.45
N VAL A 160 3.68 7.37 -6.50
CA VAL A 160 2.28 6.98 -6.71
C VAL A 160 1.78 6.09 -5.59
N GLU A 161 2.59 5.13 -5.13
CA GLU A 161 2.19 4.25 -4.03
C GLU A 161 2.10 5.01 -2.71
N TRP A 162 3.04 5.92 -2.44
CA TRP A 162 2.99 6.83 -1.29
C TRP A 162 1.72 7.69 -1.28
N ALA A 163 1.38 8.31 -2.41
CA ALA A 163 0.16 9.11 -2.53
C ALA A 163 -1.10 8.27 -2.32
N ARG A 164 -1.11 7.01 -2.79
CA ARG A 164 -2.22 6.07 -2.53
C ARG A 164 -2.33 5.72 -1.05
N ARG A 165 -1.22 5.45 -0.36
CA ARG A 165 -1.20 5.19 1.09
C ARG A 165 -1.76 6.36 1.88
N ALA A 166 -1.27 7.56 1.62
CA ALA A 166 -1.75 8.77 2.29
C ALA A 166 -3.27 8.95 2.11
N ARG A 167 -3.80 8.67 0.91
CA ARG A 167 -5.26 8.71 0.66
C ARG A 167 -6.05 7.62 1.41
N LEU A 168 -5.49 6.43 1.58
CA LEU A 168 -6.16 5.35 2.31
C LEU A 168 -6.10 5.59 3.82
N GLU A 169 -4.96 6.04 4.34
CA GLU A 169 -4.79 6.39 5.75
C GLU A 169 -5.71 7.53 6.17
N THR A 170 -5.81 8.59 5.35
CA THR A 170 -6.74 9.70 5.61
C THR A 170 -8.20 9.26 5.61
N ARG A 171 -8.61 8.37 4.70
CA ARG A 171 -9.97 7.80 4.69
C ARG A 171 -10.27 6.98 5.93
N VAL A 172 -9.31 6.16 6.38
CA VAL A 172 -9.49 5.34 7.60
C VAL A 172 -9.51 6.23 8.85
N ALA A 173 -8.65 7.25 8.92
CA ALA A 173 -8.67 8.22 10.01
C ALA A 173 -9.98 9.02 10.06
N ALA A 174 -10.55 9.38 8.91
CA ALA A 174 -11.86 10.03 8.84
C ALA A 174 -12.98 9.11 9.37
N LEU A 175 -13.01 7.84 8.94
CA LEU A 175 -13.97 6.85 9.43
C LEU A 175 -13.83 6.57 10.94
N GLU A 176 -12.60 6.57 11.45
CA GLU A 176 -12.33 6.43 12.88
C GLU A 176 -12.87 7.61 13.69
N ASN A 177 -12.69 8.83 13.18
CA ASN A 177 -13.25 10.03 13.81
C ASN A 177 -14.78 10.04 13.75
N GLU A 178 -15.39 9.59 12.65
CA GLU A 178 -16.85 9.45 12.54
C GLU A 178 -17.40 8.44 13.56
N LEU A 179 -16.72 7.29 13.76
CA LEU A 179 -17.08 6.32 14.79
C LEU A 179 -17.00 6.92 16.20
N ARG A 180 -15.90 7.60 16.53
CA ARG A 180 -15.72 8.26 17.83
C ARG A 180 -16.78 9.34 18.07
N LEU A 181 -17.16 10.10 17.05
CA LEU A 181 -18.21 11.12 17.13
C LEU A 181 -19.60 10.49 17.30
N ALA A 182 -19.89 9.38 16.60
CA ALA A 182 -21.14 8.64 16.75
C ALA A 182 -21.30 8.11 18.18
N GLU A 183 -20.23 7.56 18.76
CA GLU A 183 -20.17 7.11 20.16
C GLU A 183 -20.38 8.27 21.15
N LEU A 184 -19.69 9.39 20.97
CA LEU A 184 -19.84 10.57 21.82
C LEU A 184 -21.26 11.16 21.75
N SER A 185 -21.86 11.24 20.56
CA SER A 185 -23.22 11.76 20.39
C SER A 185 -24.28 10.91 21.09
N ARG A 186 -24.10 9.58 21.09
CA ARG A 186 -24.96 8.63 21.80
C ARG A 186 -24.83 8.76 23.31
N ASN A 187 -23.61 8.83 23.84
CA ASN A 187 -23.38 9.03 25.28
C ASN A 187 -24.05 10.32 25.78
N VAL A 188 -24.00 11.39 25.00
CA VAL A 188 -24.69 12.66 25.34
C VAL A 188 -26.22 12.52 25.26
N ALA A 189 -26.75 11.78 24.27
CA ALA A 189 -28.19 11.55 24.14
C ALA A 189 -28.75 10.68 25.27
N ASP A 190 -28.02 9.64 25.69
CA ASP A 190 -28.41 8.76 26.79
C ASP A 190 -28.36 9.50 28.14
N LEU A 191 -27.30 10.28 28.40
CA LEU A 191 -27.22 11.18 29.56
C LEU A 191 -28.38 12.18 29.62
N ARG A 192 -28.82 12.70 28.47
CA ARG A 192 -29.95 13.63 28.40
C ARG A 192 -31.28 12.94 28.70
N ARG A 193 -31.48 11.70 28.21
CA ARG A 193 -32.67 10.89 28.51
C ARG A 193 -32.76 10.56 29.99
N ASP A 194 -31.66 10.15 30.61
CA ASP A 194 -31.64 9.81 32.04
C ASP A 194 -31.95 11.06 32.90
N ARG A 195 -31.39 12.22 32.52
CA ARG A 195 -31.69 13.49 33.20
C ARG A 195 -33.14 13.94 33.08
N ASP A 196 -33.79 13.72 31.93
CA ASP A 196 -35.21 14.04 31.74
C ASP A 196 -36.13 13.01 32.42
N ARG A 197 -35.64 11.78 32.66
CA ARG A 197 -36.35 10.73 33.43
C ARG A 197 -36.34 10.99 34.93
N ASP A 198 -35.23 11.52 35.45
CA ASP A 198 -35.05 11.89 36.86
C ASP A 198 -35.58 13.29 37.21
N ARG A 199 -36.16 14.00 36.23
CA ARG A 199 -36.89 15.24 36.50
C ARG A 199 -38.25 14.88 37.09
N PRO A 200 -38.51 15.10 38.40
CA PRO A 200 -39.83 14.83 38.95
C PRO A 200 -40.85 15.70 38.20
N GLY A 201 -41.90 15.05 37.70
CA GLY A 201 -43.00 15.72 37.03
C GLY A 201 -43.48 16.88 37.88
N ASN A 202 -43.46 18.08 37.31
CA ASN A 202 -44.11 19.24 37.90
C ASN A 202 -45.62 19.12 37.66
N ASP A 203 -46.22 18.04 38.17
CA ASP A 203 -47.65 17.81 38.26
C ASP A 203 -48.16 18.55 39.51
N ALA A 204 -48.16 19.87 39.43
CA ALA A 204 -48.83 20.72 40.41
C ALA A 204 -49.78 21.67 39.68
N SER A 205 -50.81 21.10 39.04
CA SER A 205 -52.03 21.83 38.75
C SER A 205 -52.90 21.78 40.01
N PRO A 206 -53.14 22.91 40.70
CA PRO A 206 -54.05 22.93 41.84
C PRO A 206 -55.48 22.77 41.32
N ALA A 207 -56.21 21.80 41.87
CA ALA A 207 -57.62 21.61 41.57
C ALA A 207 -58.41 22.87 42.00
N PRO A 208 -59.25 23.46 41.13
CA PRO A 208 -60.15 24.53 41.54
C PRO A 208 -61.32 23.92 42.33
N SER A 209 -61.43 24.36 43.58
CA SER A 209 -62.55 24.15 44.51
C SER A 209 -63.77 24.98 44.13
#